data_AF-Q7XKD7-F1
#
_entry.id   AF-Q7XKD7-F1
#
_cell.length_a   1.000
_cell.length_b   1.000
_cell.length_c   1.000
_cell.angle_alpha   90.00
_cell.angle_beta   90.00
_cell.angle_gamma   90.00
#
_symmetry.space_group_name_H-M   'P 1'
#
loop_
_entity.id
_entity.type
_entity.pdbx_description
1 polymer ?
#
loop_
_entity_poly.entity_id
_entity_poly.type
_entity_poly.pdbx_seq_one_letter_code
_entity_poly.pdbx_strand_id
1 'polypeptide(L)'
;MAALRFKIPRKRFRLLVRTPGGTMSMQDGERLKTTPLGREVWLRWHLLIFDQTIYAVDGIRTWDAYARHLPDIAAATAAIAAVLRAYRERRVELGLFHLRPLRKLLVFRLMSPLLVMPLPDALEKWRSRRRRRRHAMLLLESKSSGDSSIYGKCCTTGFIYPVYLLFVAILACVIIF
;
A
#
# COMPACT_ATOMS: atom_id res chain seq x y z
N MET A 1 2.57 -0.78 -30.35
CA MET A 1 3.66 -1.26 -29.47
C MET A 1 4.17 -2.59 -30.02
N ALA A 2 5.38 -2.61 -30.58
CA ALA A 2 5.97 -3.82 -31.13
C ALA A 2 6.43 -4.75 -29.99
N ALA A 3 5.92 -5.98 -29.96
CA ALA A 3 6.40 -7.01 -29.06
C ALA A 3 7.83 -7.41 -29.47
N LEU A 4 8.84 -6.90 -28.78
CA LEU A 4 10.23 -7.31 -28.95
C LEU A 4 10.37 -8.78 -28.51
N ARG A 5 10.17 -9.71 -29.45
CA ARG A 5 10.44 -11.14 -29.26
C ARG A 5 11.90 -11.41 -29.61
N PHE A 6 12.78 -11.35 -28.61
CA PHE A 6 14.14 -11.86 -28.76
C PHE A 6 14.09 -13.40 -28.78
N LYS A 7 14.37 -14.02 -29.92
CA LYS A 7 14.49 -15.48 -30.08
C LYS A 7 15.89 -15.91 -29.61
N ILE A 8 15.98 -16.45 -28.40
CA ILE A 8 17.14 -17.26 -27.99
C ILE A 8 16.67 -18.72 -27.96
N PRO A 9 17.26 -19.61 -28.77
CA PRO A 9 16.80 -20.99 -28.87
C PRO A 9 17.13 -21.71 -27.55
N ARG A 10 16.16 -22.47 -27.02
CA ARG A 10 16.23 -23.38 -25.85
C ARG A 10 15.91 -22.84 -24.45
N LYS A 11 15.67 -21.55 -24.23
CA LYS A 11 15.14 -21.07 -22.93
C LYS A 11 13.90 -20.19 -23.12
N ARG A 12 12.79 -20.57 -22.48
CA ARG A 12 11.57 -19.75 -22.43
C ARG A 12 11.80 -18.57 -21.49
N PHE A 13 12.17 -17.43 -22.04
CA PHE A 13 12.26 -16.19 -21.27
C PHE A 13 10.89 -15.50 -21.25
N ARG A 14 10.37 -15.23 -20.05
CA ARG A 14 9.24 -14.32 -19.86
C ARG A 14 9.79 -12.92 -19.66
N LEU A 15 9.36 -11.98 -20.48
CA LEU A 15 9.75 -10.59 -20.30
C LEU A 15 8.95 -10.00 -19.13
N LEU A 16 9.67 -9.56 -18.10
CA LEU A 16 9.07 -9.05 -16.87
C LEU A 16 9.27 -7.54 -16.78
N VAL A 17 8.19 -6.82 -16.53
CA VAL A 17 8.20 -5.38 -16.32
C VAL A 17 8.08 -5.09 -14.83
N ARG A 18 9.03 -4.34 -14.29
CA ARG A 18 8.98 -3.88 -12.90
C ARG A 18 8.31 -2.52 -12.85
N THR A 19 7.11 -2.49 -12.30
CA THR A 19 6.36 -1.26 -12.02
C THR A 19 6.50 -0.87 -10.54
N PRO A 20 6.15 0.36 -10.15
CA PRO A 20 6.10 0.74 -8.73
C PRO A 20 5.19 -0.16 -7.89
N GLY A 21 4.15 -0.74 -8.49
CA GLY A 21 3.21 -1.65 -7.82
C GLY A 21 3.63 -3.12 -7.77
N GLY A 22 4.61 -3.55 -8.57
CA GLY A 22 4.95 -4.96 -8.69
C GLY A 22 5.73 -5.32 -9.94
N THR A 23 6.20 -6.56 -9.98
CA THR A 23 6.72 -7.20 -11.19
C THR A 23 5.56 -7.90 -11.91
N MET A 24 5.39 -7.60 -13.19
CA MET A 24 4.33 -8.14 -14.04
C MET A 24 4.92 -8.85 -15.25
N SER A 25 4.31 -9.96 -15.68
CA SER A 25 4.61 -10.60 -16.96
C SER A 25 4.08 -9.70 -18.08
N MET A 26 4.92 -9.31 -19.04
CA MET A 26 4.45 -8.54 -20.20
C MET A 26 3.60 -9.39 -21.15
N GLN A 27 3.80 -10.72 -21.13
CA GLN A 27 3.06 -11.65 -21.98
C GLN A 27 1.67 -11.93 -21.41
N ASP A 28 1.60 -12.21 -20.11
CA ASP A 28 0.37 -12.68 -19.47
C ASP A 28 -0.43 -11.54 -18.80
N GLY A 29 0.20 -10.37 -18.57
CA GLY A 29 -0.35 -9.31 -17.73
C GLY A 29 -0.41 -9.67 -16.23
N GLU A 30 -0.10 -10.92 -15.87
CA GLU A 30 -0.14 -11.42 -14.51
C GLU A 30 0.91 -10.75 -13.62
N ARG A 31 0.47 -10.37 -12.40
CA ARG A 31 1.34 -9.76 -11.39
C ARG A 31 2.00 -10.86 -10.56
N LEU A 32 3.24 -11.19 -10.92
CA LEU A 32 4.04 -12.23 -10.26
C LEU A 32 4.46 -11.87 -8.83
N LYS A 33 4.76 -10.59 -8.58
CA LYS A 33 5.23 -10.13 -7.27
C LYS A 33 4.77 -8.72 -6.98
N THR A 34 4.10 -8.53 -5.86
CA THR A 34 3.66 -7.20 -5.41
C THR A 34 4.77 -6.54 -4.58
N THR A 35 5.09 -5.28 -4.88
CA THR A 35 6.01 -4.49 -4.05
C THR A 35 5.32 -4.10 -2.74
N PRO A 36 6.07 -3.73 -1.68
CA PRO A 36 5.51 -3.13 -0.47
C PRO A 36 4.59 -1.93 -0.76
N LEU A 37 4.98 -1.09 -1.73
CA LEU A 37 4.15 0.03 -2.18
C LEU A 37 2.86 -0.44 -2.85
N GLY A 38 2.92 -1.45 -3.71
CA GLY A 38 1.74 -2.04 -4.33
C GLY A 38 0.78 -2.64 -3.30
N ARG A 39 1.32 -3.33 -2.27
CA ARG A 39 0.52 -3.85 -1.16
C ARG A 39 -0.14 -2.73 -0.36
N GLU A 40 0.59 -1.65 -0.09
CA GLU A 40 0.02 -0.48 0.60
C GLU A 40 -1.11 0.16 -0.20
N VAL A 41 -0.91 0.39 -1.51
CA VAL A 41 -1.96 0.94 -2.39
C VAL A 41 -3.17 0.01 -2.41
N TRP A 42 -2.96 -1.30 -2.54
CA TRP A 42 -4.03 -2.28 -2.58
C TRP A 42 -4.85 -2.31 -1.28
N LEU A 43 -4.20 -2.29 -0.12
CA LEU A 43 -4.86 -2.23 1.19
C LEU A 43 -5.64 -0.92 1.37
N ARG A 44 -5.03 0.22 1.01
CA ARG A 44 -5.72 1.52 1.10
C ARG A 44 -6.92 1.60 0.16
N TRP A 45 -6.83 0.97 -1.00
CA TRP A 45 -7.92 0.91 -1.96
C TRP A 45 -9.10 0.09 -1.42
N HIS A 46 -8.82 -1.07 -0.82
CA HIS A 46 -9.86 -1.87 -0.15
C HIS A 46 -10.53 -1.09 0.97
N LEU A 47 -9.77 -0.47 1.86
CA LEU A 47 -10.36 0.37 2.92
C LEU A 47 -11.21 1.50 2.37
N LEU A 48 -10.78 2.13 1.26
CA LEU A 48 -11.52 3.24 0.66
C LEU A 48 -12.81 2.78 -0.02
N ILE A 49 -12.82 1.58 -0.62
CA ILE A 49 -14.05 0.96 -1.11
C ILE A 49 -14.97 0.64 0.06
N PHE A 50 -14.47 -0.04 1.09
CA PHE A 50 -15.27 -0.39 2.26
C PHE A 50 -15.89 0.84 2.91
N ASP A 51 -15.12 1.92 3.03
CA ASP A 51 -15.60 3.19 3.58
C ASP A 51 -16.71 3.82 2.74
N GLN A 52 -16.63 3.73 1.41
CA GLN A 52 -17.62 4.33 0.52
C GLN A 52 -18.82 3.45 0.18
N THR A 53 -18.70 2.13 0.24
CA THR A 53 -19.81 1.23 -0.10
C THR A 53 -20.59 0.83 1.15
N ILE A 54 -19.91 0.49 2.24
CA ILE A 54 -20.55 -0.12 3.41
C ILE A 54 -21.05 0.96 4.35
N TYR A 55 -20.20 1.92 4.72
CA TYR A 55 -20.62 3.00 5.61
C TYR A 55 -21.54 4.02 4.94
N ALA A 56 -21.72 3.91 3.62
CA ALA A 56 -22.75 4.65 2.89
C ALA A 56 -24.13 3.98 2.93
N VAL A 57 -24.23 2.73 3.38
CA VAL A 57 -25.54 2.08 3.61
C VAL A 57 -26.16 2.67 4.87
N ASP A 58 -27.20 3.48 4.68
CA ASP A 58 -27.95 4.07 5.78
C ASP A 58 -28.49 2.99 6.72
N GLY A 59 -28.28 3.18 8.02
CA GLY A 59 -28.74 2.24 9.04
C GLY A 59 -27.93 0.95 9.17
N ILE A 60 -26.84 0.73 8.42
CA ILE A 60 -26.05 -0.50 8.60
C ILE A 60 -25.54 -0.66 10.04
N ARG A 61 -25.27 0.47 10.72
CA ARG A 61 -24.84 0.50 12.12
C ARG A 61 -25.94 0.07 13.10
N THR A 62 -27.20 0.10 12.70
CA THR A 62 -28.35 -0.32 13.52
C THR A 62 -28.74 -1.78 13.26
N TRP A 63 -28.11 -2.46 12.30
CA TRP A 63 -28.41 -3.87 12.03
C TRP A 63 -27.83 -4.77 13.11
N ASP A 64 -28.64 -5.67 13.67
CA ASP A 64 -28.21 -6.60 14.72
C ASP A 64 -27.04 -7.51 14.29
N ALA A 65 -27.02 -7.90 13.02
CA ALA A 65 -25.93 -8.68 12.45
C ALA A 65 -24.61 -7.87 12.42
N TYR A 66 -24.69 -6.59 12.05
CA TYR A 66 -23.54 -5.70 12.06
C TYR A 66 -23.04 -5.44 13.48
N ALA A 67 -23.96 -5.21 14.44
CA ALA A 67 -23.60 -5.05 15.85
C ALA A 67 -22.86 -6.27 16.41
N ARG A 68 -23.28 -7.49 16.03
CA ARG A 68 -22.60 -8.74 16.39
C ARG A 68 -21.18 -8.83 15.83
N HIS A 69 -20.96 -8.42 14.57
CA HIS A 69 -19.64 -8.49 13.93
C HIS A 69 -18.79 -7.23 14.13
N LEU A 70 -19.30 -6.20 14.79
CA LEU A 70 -18.60 -4.94 15.00
C LEU A 70 -17.23 -5.11 15.69
N PRO A 71 -17.07 -5.95 16.73
CA PRO A 71 -15.76 -6.21 17.34
C PRO A 71 -14.76 -6.82 16.35
N ASP A 72 -15.19 -7.77 15.53
CA ASP A 72 -14.34 -8.44 14.53
C ASP A 72 -13.93 -7.46 13.42
N ILE A 73 -14.87 -6.64 12.95
CA ILE A 73 -14.62 -5.58 11.96
C ILE A 73 -13.64 -4.54 12.54
N ALA A 74 -13.82 -4.14 13.80
CA ALA A 74 -12.93 -3.22 14.48
C ALA A 74 -11.51 -3.80 14.63
N ALA A 75 -11.39 -5.06 15.02
CA ALA A 75 -10.10 -5.74 15.13
C ALA A 75 -9.40 -5.85 13.76
N ALA A 76 -10.14 -6.24 12.72
CA ALA A 76 -9.60 -6.35 11.37
C ALA A 76 -9.18 -4.98 10.79
N THR A 77 -10.00 -3.94 10.97
CA THR A 77 -9.65 -2.57 10.54
C THR A 77 -8.42 -2.04 11.28
N ALA A 78 -8.33 -2.28 12.60
CA ALA A 78 -7.17 -1.90 13.40
C ALA A 78 -5.89 -2.62 12.94
N ALA A 79 -5.97 -3.92 12.65
CA ALA A 79 -4.84 -4.68 12.12
C ALA A 79 -4.38 -4.13 10.76
N ILE A 80 -5.31 -3.84 9.84
CA ILE A 80 -4.97 -3.24 8.54
C ILE A 80 -4.35 -1.84 8.74
N ALA A 81 -4.88 -1.04 9.66
CA ALA A 81 -4.36 0.29 9.96
C ALA A 81 -2.92 0.25 10.50
N ALA A 82 -2.61 -0.68 11.41
CA ALA A 82 -1.25 -0.88 11.94
C ALA A 82 -0.26 -1.23 10.82
N VAL A 83 -0.66 -2.13 9.92
CA VAL A 83 0.13 -2.52 8.75
C VAL A 83 0.36 -1.34 7.81
N LEU A 84 -0.68 -0.54 7.55
CA LEU A 84 -0.58 0.67 6.71
C LEU A 84 0.33 1.74 7.32
N ARG A 85 0.37 1.87 8.65
CA ARG A 85 1.34 2.73 9.35
C ARG A 85 2.76 2.28 9.09
N ALA A 86 3.05 0.99 9.28
CA ALA A 86 4.37 0.43 9.00
C ALA A 86 4.80 0.55 7.53
N TYR A 87 3.88 0.46 6.56
CA TYR A 87 4.19 0.75 5.16
C TYR A 87 4.43 2.24 4.91
N ARG A 88 3.62 3.12 5.54
CA ARG A 88 3.76 4.57 5.43
C ARG A 88 5.11 5.03 5.98
N GLU A 89 5.51 4.56 7.16
CA GLU A 89 6.79 4.89 7.79
C GLU A 89 7.96 4.52 6.88
N ARG A 90 8.03 3.27 6.44
CA ARG A 90 9.06 2.81 5.49
C ARG A 90 9.10 3.65 4.21
N ARG A 91 7.94 4.06 3.67
CA ARG A 91 7.89 4.94 2.50
C ARG A 91 8.40 6.35 2.81
N VAL A 92 8.05 6.91 3.96
CA VAL A 92 8.48 8.24 4.39
C VAL A 92 10.00 8.27 4.62
N GLU A 93 10.53 7.25 5.29
CA GLU A 93 11.97 7.04 5.49
C GLU A 93 12.73 6.93 4.17
N LEU A 94 12.21 6.14 3.22
CA LEU A 94 12.79 6.03 1.90
C LEU A 94 12.64 7.34 1.11
N GLY A 95 11.53 8.06 1.24
CA GLY A 95 11.30 9.36 0.61
C GLY A 95 11.23 9.37 -0.92
N LEU A 96 11.20 8.19 -1.57
CA LEU A 96 11.16 8.04 -3.03
C LEU A 96 9.77 8.29 -3.61
N PHE A 97 8.73 7.91 -2.88
CA PHE A 97 7.35 7.87 -3.35
C PHE A 97 6.44 8.62 -2.38
N HIS A 98 5.50 9.38 -2.91
CA HIS A 98 4.43 10.02 -2.17
C HIS A 98 3.11 9.57 -2.78
N LEU A 99 2.19 9.05 -1.95
CA LEU A 99 0.84 8.71 -2.40
C LEU A 99 -0.11 9.86 -2.04
N ARG A 100 -0.88 10.33 -3.01
CA ARG A 100 -1.98 11.26 -2.80
C ARG A 100 -3.30 10.56 -3.14
N PRO A 101 -4.23 10.36 -2.18
CA PRO A 101 -5.54 9.82 -2.49
C PRO A 101 -6.34 10.82 -3.34
N LEU A 102 -6.93 10.34 -4.42
CA LEU A 102 -7.96 11.03 -5.19
C LEU A 102 -9.30 10.39 -4.87
N ARG A 103 -9.89 10.78 -3.72
CA ARG A 103 -11.10 10.15 -3.17
C ARG A 103 -12.28 10.09 -4.16
N LYS A 104 -12.43 11.11 -5.02
CA LYS A 104 -13.48 11.16 -6.04
C LYS A 104 -13.38 10.04 -7.09
N LEU A 105 -12.19 9.51 -7.34
CA LEU A 105 -11.94 8.51 -8.37
C LEU A 105 -11.61 7.12 -7.80
N LEU A 106 -11.55 6.99 -6.47
CA LEU A 106 -11.03 5.79 -5.79
C LEU A 106 -9.63 5.38 -6.25
N VAL A 107 -8.81 6.35 -6.68
CA VAL A 107 -7.44 6.08 -7.16
C VAL A 107 -6.42 6.80 -6.29
N PHE A 108 -5.22 6.23 -6.18
CA PHE A 108 -4.07 6.90 -5.59
C PHE A 108 -3.16 7.44 -6.69
N ARG A 109 -2.91 8.75 -6.68
CA ARG A 109 -1.87 9.35 -7.50
C ARG A 109 -0.52 9.10 -6.84
N LEU A 110 0.32 8.31 -7.51
CA LEU A 110 1.71 8.09 -7.12
C LEU A 110 2.57 9.24 -7.65
N MET A 111 3.24 9.95 -6.74
CA MET A 111 4.17 11.01 -7.07
C MET A 111 5.59 10.57 -6.72
N SER A 112 6.50 10.66 -7.68
CA SER A 112 7.92 10.39 -7.47
C SER A 112 8.75 11.27 -8.40
N PRO A 113 9.92 11.76 -7.98
CA PRO A 113 10.90 12.34 -8.89
C PRO A 113 11.20 11.42 -10.07
N LEU A 114 11.24 10.10 -9.84
CA LEU A 114 11.52 9.07 -10.85
C LEU A 114 10.50 9.04 -12.00
N LEU A 115 9.34 9.66 -11.84
CA LEU A 115 8.28 9.71 -12.86
C LEU A 115 8.29 11.00 -13.67
N VAL A 116 9.06 12.02 -13.25
CA VAL A 116 8.98 13.38 -13.81
C VAL A 116 10.32 13.85 -14.37
N MET A 117 11.44 13.29 -13.90
CA MET A 117 12.77 13.69 -14.37
C MET A 117 13.62 12.47 -14.73
N PRO A 118 14.67 12.66 -15.54
CA PRO A 118 15.64 11.62 -15.86
C PRO A 118 16.19 10.94 -14.60
N LEU A 119 16.52 9.65 -14.72
CA LEU A 119 16.95 8.84 -13.58
C LEU A 119 18.14 9.44 -12.81
N PRO A 120 19.20 10.00 -13.44
CA PRO A 120 20.31 10.62 -12.73
C PRO A 120 19.85 11.78 -11.83
N ASP A 121 19.12 12.73 -12.40
CA ASP A 121 18.61 13.93 -11.71
C ASP A 121 17.62 13.54 -10.60
N ALA A 122 16.78 12.53 -10.85
CA ALA A 122 15.82 12.01 -9.89
C ALA A 122 16.52 11.43 -8.66
N LEU A 123 17.59 10.67 -8.88
CA LEU A 123 18.40 10.08 -7.82
C LEU A 123 19.19 11.16 -7.07
N GLU A 124 19.73 12.15 -7.76
CA GLU A 124 20.43 13.28 -7.11
C GLU A 124 19.48 14.07 -6.22
N LYS A 125 18.32 14.48 -6.75
CA LYS A 125 17.27 15.17 -5.99
C LYS A 125 16.80 14.35 -4.80
N TRP A 126 16.66 13.04 -4.97
CA TRP A 126 16.32 12.13 -3.89
C TRP A 126 17.41 12.08 -2.80
N ARG A 127 18.68 11.91 -3.18
CA ARG A 127 19.82 11.92 -2.24
C ARG A 127 19.90 13.24 -1.48
N SER A 128 19.71 14.38 -2.17
CA SER A 128 19.68 15.71 -1.56
C SER A 128 18.54 15.84 -0.54
N ARG A 129 17.31 15.43 -0.89
CA ARG A 129 16.17 15.41 0.04
C ARG A 129 16.40 14.50 1.24
N ARG A 130 16.98 13.31 1.02
CA ARG A 130 17.29 12.35 2.08
C ARG A 130 18.34 12.92 3.05
N ARG A 131 19.38 13.57 2.54
CA ARG A 131 20.37 14.29 3.36
C ARG A 131 19.72 15.37 4.20
N ARG A 132 18.91 16.26 3.59
CA ARG A 132 18.19 17.32 4.32
C ARG A 132 17.30 16.78 5.44
N ARG A 133 16.56 15.69 5.21
CA ARG A 133 15.72 15.04 6.23
C ARG A 133 16.54 14.48 7.39
N ARG A 134 17.66 13.82 7.10
CA ARG A 134 18.57 13.32 8.14
C ARG A 134 19.16 14.45 8.97
N HIS A 135 19.62 15.53 8.34
CA HIS A 135 20.11 16.71 9.08
C HIS A 135 19.02 17.34 9.95
N ALA A 136 17.80 17.49 9.43
CA ALA A 136 16.68 18.01 10.22
C ALA A 136 16.32 17.11 11.41
N MET A 137 16.38 15.79 11.23
CA MET A 137 16.14 14.82 12.31
C MET A 137 17.23 14.86 13.38
N LEU A 138 18.51 14.93 13.00
CA LEU A 138 19.62 15.08 13.95
C LEU A 138 19.52 16.39 14.76
N LEU A 139 19.07 17.49 14.12
CA LEU A 139 18.82 18.77 14.79
C LEU A 139 17.60 18.76 15.72
N LEU A 140 16.66 17.83 15.52
CA LEU A 140 15.52 17.61 16.41
C LEU A 140 15.90 16.69 17.58
N GLU A 141 16.62 15.60 17.30
CA GLU A 141 17.12 14.66 18.32
C GLU A 141 18.05 15.34 19.31
N SER A 142 18.91 16.27 18.87
CA SER A 142 19.75 17.05 19.78
C SER A 142 18.96 17.96 20.73
N LYS A 143 17.68 18.23 20.42
CA LYS A 143 16.76 18.99 21.28
C LYS A 143 15.84 18.10 22.11
N SER A 144 15.52 16.90 21.64
CA SER A 144 14.63 15.95 22.32
C SER A 144 15.40 14.69 22.71
N SER A 145 16.11 14.76 23.82
CA SER A 145 16.70 13.57 24.44
C SER A 145 15.57 12.72 25.03
N GLY A 146 15.26 11.59 24.38
CA GLY A 146 14.29 10.59 24.87
C GLY A 146 13.21 10.24 23.84
N ASP A 147 13.41 9.17 23.08
CA ASP A 147 12.58 7.96 23.20
C ASP A 147 12.88 6.94 22.10
N SER A 148 12.89 5.68 22.54
CA SER A 148 13.43 4.53 21.83
C SER A 148 12.47 3.96 20.78
N SER A 149 13.04 3.60 19.63
CA SER A 149 12.31 3.17 18.44
C SER A 149 11.99 1.67 18.46
N ILE A 150 10.70 1.36 18.59
CA ILE A 150 10.15 0.00 18.45
C ILE A 150 10.00 -0.32 16.95
N TYR A 151 11.07 -0.77 16.29
CA TYR A 151 10.95 -1.35 14.94
C TYR A 151 10.35 -2.76 15.02
N GLY A 152 9.01 -2.83 15.07
CA GLY A 152 8.26 -4.06 14.98
C GLY A 152 8.46 -4.76 13.63
N LYS A 153 9.05 -5.95 13.67
CA LYS A 153 9.28 -6.86 12.54
C LYS A 153 7.93 -7.33 11.99
N CYS A 154 7.36 -6.59 11.04
CA CYS A 154 6.03 -6.89 10.49
C CYS A 154 6.12 -8.03 9.45
N CYS A 155 5.80 -9.25 9.89
CA CYS A 155 5.77 -10.47 9.07
C CYS A 155 4.85 -10.32 7.86
N THR A 156 5.36 -10.67 6.68
CA THR A 156 4.79 -10.25 5.38
C THR A 156 3.71 -11.18 4.81
N THR A 157 3.41 -12.29 5.49
CA THR A 157 2.56 -13.39 4.99
C THR A 157 1.11 -13.32 5.49
N GLY A 158 0.80 -12.59 6.55
CA GLY A 158 -0.54 -12.54 7.14
C GLY A 158 -1.54 -11.54 6.54
N PHE A 159 -1.20 -10.79 5.48
CA PHE A 159 -1.99 -9.61 5.08
C PHE A 159 -3.29 -9.87 4.33
N ILE A 160 -3.43 -11.02 3.67
CA ILE A 160 -4.65 -11.35 2.91
C ILE A 160 -5.78 -11.70 3.88
N TYR A 161 -5.44 -12.30 5.02
CA TYR A 161 -6.39 -12.77 6.02
C TYR A 161 -7.26 -11.68 6.66
N PRO A 162 -6.75 -10.53 7.14
CA PRO A 162 -7.60 -9.50 7.73
C PRO A 162 -8.53 -8.84 6.71
N VAL A 163 -8.08 -8.68 5.45
CA VAL A 163 -8.96 -8.16 4.39
C VAL A 163 -10.06 -9.15 4.04
N TYR A 164 -9.72 -10.43 3.98
CA TYR A 164 -10.68 -11.52 3.77
C TYR A 164 -11.69 -11.61 4.91
N LEU A 165 -11.25 -11.61 6.17
CA LEU A 165 -12.12 -11.63 7.34
C LEU A 165 -13.08 -10.44 7.35
N LEU A 166 -12.58 -9.25 7.06
CA LEU A 166 -13.41 -8.05 6.99
C LEU A 166 -14.45 -8.17 5.88
N PHE A 167 -14.04 -8.64 4.70
CA PHE A 167 -14.96 -8.88 3.58
C PHE A 167 -16.04 -9.92 3.93
N VAL A 168 -15.68 -11.05 4.56
CA VAL A 168 -16.61 -12.12 4.95
C VAL A 168 -17.57 -11.64 6.04
N ALA A 169 -17.07 -10.95 7.08
CA ALA A 169 -17.90 -10.41 8.15
C ALA A 169 -18.95 -9.43 7.59
N ILE A 170 -18.54 -8.60 6.63
CA ILE A 170 -19.45 -7.66 5.95
C ILE A 170 -20.45 -8.40 5.05
N LEU A 171 -20.00 -9.34 4.23
CA LEU A 171 -20.90 -10.11 3.39
C LEU A 171 -21.94 -10.88 4.23
N ALA A 172 -21.54 -11.42 5.39
CA ALA A 172 -22.48 -12.03 6.33
C ALA A 172 -23.53 -11.03 6.83
N CYS A 173 -23.14 -9.77 7.10
CA CYS A 173 -24.10 -8.72 7.49
C CYS A 173 -25.06 -8.37 6.35
N VAL A 174 -24.60 -8.37 5.09
CA VAL A 174 -25.40 -8.00 3.91
C VAL A 174 -26.28 -9.15 3.43
N ILE A 175 -25.92 -10.42 3.63
CA ILE A 175 -26.74 -11.57 3.22
C ILE A 175 -27.90 -11.83 4.21
N ILE A 176 -27.74 -11.44 5.48
CA ILE A 176 -28.76 -11.66 6.51
C ILE A 176 -29.93 -10.66 6.42
N PHE A 177 -29.78 -9.55 5.68
CA PHE A 177 -30.79 -8.50 5.47
C PHE A 177 -31.09 -8.32 3.98
#